data_AF-A0A415ME74-F1
#
_entry.id   AF-A0A415ME74-F1
#
_cell.length_a   1.000
_cell.length_b   1.000
_cell.length_c   1.000
_cell.angle_alpha   90.00
_cell.angle_beta   90.00
_cell.angle_gamma   90.00
#
_symmetry.space_group_name_H-M   'P 1'
#
loop_
_entity.id
_entity.type
_entity.pdbx_description
1 polymer ?
#
loop_
_entity_poly.entity_id
_entity_poly.type
_entity_poly.pdbx_seq_one_letter_code
_entity_poly.pdbx_strand_id
1 'polypeptide(L)'
;MQILDKAITPDGIEIELHDLSREHKLPDYNGMIITFCTVAKNTFPEGKGWYSQKGKEFRSSIYSWGEYTKDMIKADYEALKNGTKTLADLKAHLWNHQRDCFVLGL
;
A
#
# COMPACT_ATOMS: atom_id res chain seq x y z
N MET A 1 8.52 14.53 2.51
CA MET A 1 8.35 13.09 2.47
C MET A 1 9.62 12.51 3.03
N GLN A 2 9.53 11.86 4.19
CA GLN A 2 10.67 11.20 4.82
C GLN A 2 10.42 9.69 4.81
N ILE A 3 11.37 8.94 4.25
CA ILE A 3 11.39 7.47 4.37
C ILE A 3 11.91 7.13 5.76
N LEU A 4 11.13 6.36 6.52
CA LEU A 4 11.46 5.91 7.86
C LEU A 4 12.12 4.53 7.85
N ASP A 5 11.63 3.61 7.02
CA ASP A 5 12.19 2.26 6.88
C ASP A 5 11.89 1.66 5.49
N LYS A 6 12.67 0.65 5.10
CA LYS A 6 12.48 -0.15 3.89
C LYS A 6 12.69 -1.63 4.20
N ALA A 7 11.85 -2.48 3.63
CA ALA A 7 11.96 -3.92 3.79
C ALA A 7 11.48 -4.66 2.55
N ILE A 8 11.83 -5.95 2.48
CA ILE A 8 11.24 -6.90 1.55
C ILE A 8 10.47 -7.92 2.40
N THR A 9 9.19 -8.09 2.12
CA THR A 9 8.34 -9.07 2.82
C THR A 9 8.75 -10.51 2.45
N PRO A 10 8.32 -11.53 3.22
CA PRO A 10 8.62 -12.93 2.88
C PRO A 10 8.11 -13.40 1.51
N ASP A 11 7.07 -12.77 0.97
CA ASP A 11 6.53 -13.01 -0.38
C ASP A 11 7.20 -12.15 -1.47
N GLY A 12 8.26 -11.42 -1.14
CA GLY A 12 9.11 -10.71 -2.09
C GLY A 12 8.57 -9.35 -2.51
N ILE A 13 7.71 -8.72 -1.72
CA ILE A 13 7.15 -7.39 -1.97
C ILE A 13 8.06 -6.35 -1.32
N GLU A 14 8.51 -5.37 -2.09
CA GLU A 14 9.23 -4.22 -1.54
C GLU A 14 8.22 -3.31 -0.84
N ILE A 15 8.49 -2.95 0.42
CA ILE A 15 7.67 -2.04 1.20
C ILE A 15 8.53 -0.91 1.79
N GLU A 16 7.97 0.29 1.85
CA GLU A 16 8.60 1.45 2.49
C GLU A 16 7.59 2.16 3.40
N LEU A 17 8.05 2.57 4.59
CA LEU A 17 7.26 3.35 5.53
C LEU A 17 7.61 4.83 5.39
N HIS A 18 6.62 5.69 5.17
CA HIS A 18 6.83 7.12 4.95
C HIS A 18 6.08 7.97 5.98
N ASP A 19 6.71 9.07 6.40
CA ASP A 19 6.08 10.17 7.13
C ASP A 19 5.87 11.38 6.20
N LEU A 20 4.60 11.71 6.00
CA LEU A 20 4.05 12.80 5.20
C LEU A 20 3.38 13.89 6.06
N SER A 21 3.42 13.77 7.39
CA SER A 21 2.73 14.68 8.32
C SER A 21 3.24 16.13 8.28
N ARG A 22 4.44 16.35 7.74
CA ARG A 22 4.99 17.70 7.51
C ARG A 22 4.46 18.35 6.24
N GLU A 23 3.97 17.58 5.27
CA GLU A 23 3.62 18.07 3.93
C GLU A 23 2.12 18.24 3.74
N HIS A 24 1.31 17.43 4.43
CA HIS A 24 -0.13 17.42 4.24
C HIS A 24 -0.87 17.39 5.58
N LYS A 25 -1.75 18.38 5.78
CA LYS A 25 -2.73 18.44 6.86
C LYS A 25 -4.12 18.35 6.26
N LEU A 26 -4.55 17.15 5.88
CA LEU A 26 -5.96 16.91 5.57
C LEU A 26 -6.66 16.47 6.87
N PRO A 27 -7.92 16.86 7.12
CA PRO A 27 -8.61 16.65 8.39
C PRO A 27 -8.61 15.19 8.88
N ASP A 28 -8.60 14.23 7.95
CA ASP A 28 -8.72 12.80 8.22
C ASP A 28 -7.48 11.99 7.79
N TYR A 29 -6.42 12.68 7.37
CA TYR A 29 -5.17 12.06 6.93
C TYR A 29 -4.10 12.26 7.99
N ASN A 30 -3.69 11.16 8.61
CA ASN A 30 -2.70 11.21 9.67
C ASN A 30 -1.27 11.35 9.15
N GLY A 31 -1.01 11.43 7.84
CA GLY A 31 0.33 11.73 7.33
C GLY A 31 1.30 10.55 7.41
N MET A 32 0.83 9.31 7.46
CA MET A 32 1.69 8.13 7.42
C MET A 32 1.19 7.14 6.36
N ILE A 33 2.09 6.55 5.59
CA ILE A 33 1.75 5.58 4.53
C ILE A 33 2.77 4.45 4.47
N ILE A 34 2.31 3.30 3.99
CA ILE A 34 3.17 2.22 3.51
C ILE A 34 3.08 2.22 2.00
N THR A 35 4.16 2.44 1.28
CA THR A 35 4.20 2.21 -0.17
C THR A 35 4.68 0.81 -0.43
N PHE A 36 4.16 0.15 -1.46
CA PHE A 36 4.63 -1.17 -1.87
C PHE A 36 4.85 -1.27 -3.37
N CYS A 37 5.76 -2.15 -3.77
CA CYS A 37 6.07 -2.49 -5.16
C CYS A 37 5.99 -4.01 -5.33
N THR A 38 5.16 -4.47 -6.26
CA THR A 38 4.93 -5.90 -6.53
C THR A 38 4.64 -6.13 -8.02
N VAL A 39 4.22 -7.33 -8.38
CA VAL A 39 3.85 -7.70 -9.75
C VAL A 39 2.33 -7.80 -9.87
N ALA A 40 1.76 -7.06 -10.82
CA ALA A 40 0.33 -7.12 -11.12
C ALA A 40 -0.11 -8.55 -11.51
N LYS A 41 -1.19 -9.03 -10.89
CA LYS A 41 -1.83 -10.31 -11.21
C LYS A 41 -2.87 -10.18 -12.32
N ASN A 42 -3.48 -9.01 -12.48
CA ASN A 42 -4.48 -8.72 -13.50
C ASN A 42 -4.13 -7.49 -14.36
N THR A 43 -4.63 -7.51 -15.59
CA THR A 43 -4.56 -6.38 -16.55
C THR A 43 -5.88 -5.61 -16.50
N PHE A 44 -5.82 -4.28 -16.42
CA PHE A 44 -7.04 -3.48 -16.56
C PHE A 44 -7.60 -3.57 -17.98
N PRO A 45 -8.93 -3.58 -18.16
CA PRO A 45 -9.53 -3.53 -19.49
C PRO A 45 -9.08 -2.29 -20.27
N GLU A 46 -8.90 -2.47 -21.58
CA GLU A 46 -8.56 -1.38 -22.50
C GLU A 46 -9.59 -0.24 -22.41
N GLY A 47 -9.13 1.00 -22.61
CA GLY A 47 -9.99 2.19 -22.60
C GLY A 47 -10.43 2.67 -21.22
N LYS A 48 -10.03 2.00 -20.12
CA LYS A 48 -10.34 2.45 -18.76
C LYS A 48 -9.39 3.56 -18.26
N GLY A 49 -8.25 3.81 -18.91
CA GLY A 49 -7.31 4.86 -18.52
C GLY A 49 -6.35 4.50 -17.38
N TRP A 50 -6.38 3.25 -16.89
CA TRP A 50 -5.44 2.70 -15.91
C TRP A 50 -4.52 1.68 -16.57
N TYR A 51 -3.22 1.78 -16.31
CA TYR A 51 -2.18 1.01 -17.00
C TYR A 51 -1.58 -0.08 -16.09
N SER A 52 -2.40 -0.94 -15.49
CA SER A 52 -1.87 -2.19 -14.94
C SER A 52 -1.84 -3.25 -16.04
N GLN A 53 -0.72 -3.94 -16.15
CA GLN A 53 -0.55 -5.06 -17.06
C GLN A 53 -0.06 -6.25 -16.24
N LYS A 54 -0.77 -7.38 -16.36
CA LYS A 54 -0.38 -8.63 -15.71
C LYS A 54 1.10 -8.95 -15.97
N GLY A 55 1.83 -9.28 -14.91
CA GLY A 55 3.26 -9.59 -14.98
C GLY A 55 4.18 -8.37 -15.01
N LYS A 56 3.65 -7.13 -14.98
CA LYS A 56 4.45 -5.91 -14.85
C LYS A 56 4.47 -5.41 -13.41
N GLU A 57 5.46 -4.57 -13.14
CA GLU A 57 5.59 -3.85 -11.88
C GLU A 57 4.30 -3.05 -11.59
N PHE A 58 3.85 -3.12 -10.34
CA PHE A 58 2.71 -2.40 -9.82
C PHE A 58 3.11 -1.77 -8.49
N ARG A 59 2.89 -0.45 -8.39
CA ARG A 59 3.12 0.33 -7.17
C ARG A 59 1.80 0.89 -6.68
N SER A 60 1.56 0.77 -5.38
CA SER A 60 0.48 1.48 -4.70
C SER A 60 0.86 1.71 -3.24
N SER A 61 -0.09 2.13 -2.43
CA SER A 61 0.12 2.43 -1.03
C SER A 61 -1.07 2.03 -0.15
N ILE A 62 -0.77 1.90 1.14
CA ILE A 62 -1.71 1.83 2.24
C ILE A 62 -1.60 3.16 2.99
N TYR A 63 -2.72 3.81 3.29
CA TYR A 63 -2.72 5.14 3.86
C TYR A 63 -3.70 5.27 5.03
N SER A 64 -3.34 6.13 5.99
CA SER A 64 -4.17 6.38 7.18
C SER A 64 -5.36 7.25 6.78
N TRP A 65 -6.57 6.74 7.00
CA TRP A 65 -7.79 7.53 6.88
C TRP A 65 -8.72 7.24 8.05
N GLY A 66 -9.34 8.29 8.61
CA GLY A 66 -10.28 8.16 9.73
C GLY A 66 -9.64 7.53 10.97
N GLU A 67 -10.22 6.42 11.44
CA GLU A 67 -9.77 5.72 12.65
C GLU A 67 -8.49 4.88 12.44
N TYR A 68 -7.99 4.76 11.21
CA TYR A 68 -6.73 4.06 10.94
C TYR A 68 -5.54 4.95 11.32
N THR A 69 -5.08 4.79 12.56
CA THR A 69 -4.07 5.66 13.18
C THR A 69 -2.65 5.41 12.67
N LYS A 70 -1.73 6.34 12.95
CA LYS A 70 -0.29 6.18 12.66
C LYS A 70 0.30 4.91 13.27
N ASP A 71 -0.08 4.59 14.50
CA ASP A 71 0.50 3.44 15.20
C ASP A 71 -0.03 2.12 14.66
N MET A 72 -1.28 2.10 14.18
CA MET A 72 -1.81 0.95 13.43
C MET A 72 -1.05 0.74 12.12
N ILE A 73 -0.72 1.81 11.38
CA ILE A 73 0.12 1.72 10.18
C ILE A 73 1.50 1.16 10.49
N LYS A 74 2.16 1.64 11.55
CA LYS A 74 3.47 1.09 11.95
C LYS A 74 3.37 -0.39 12.31
N ALA A 75 2.33 -0.77 13.06
CA ALA A 75 2.12 -2.17 13.43
C ALA A 75 1.87 -3.05 12.19
N ASP A 76 1.10 -2.56 11.23
CA ASP A 76 0.84 -3.27 9.97
C ASP A 76 2.09 -3.34 9.08
N TYR A 77 2.92 -2.30 9.06
CA TYR A 77 4.22 -2.33 8.40
C TYR A 77 5.12 -3.43 8.96
N GLU A 78 5.26 -3.50 10.29
CA GLU A 78 6.05 -4.56 10.93
C GLU A 78 5.43 -5.95 10.68
N ALA A 79 4.11 -6.05 10.66
CA ALA A 79 3.40 -7.30 10.37
C ALA A 79 3.59 -7.78 8.92
N LEU A 80 3.63 -6.86 7.95
CA LEU A 80 3.99 -7.18 6.56
C LEU A 80 5.46 -7.63 6.48
N LYS A 81 6.36 -6.86 7.11
CA LYS A 81 7.80 -7.11 7.14
C LYS A 81 8.15 -8.49 7.70
N ASN A 82 7.45 -8.93 8.75
CA ASN A 82 7.66 -10.24 9.36
C ASN A 82 6.75 -11.37 8.81
N GLY A 83 5.84 -11.05 7.89
CA GLY A 83 4.92 -11.99 7.26
C GLY A 83 3.75 -12.49 8.11
N THR A 84 3.46 -11.85 9.24
CA THR A 84 2.24 -12.14 10.04
C THR A 84 0.98 -11.53 9.42
N LYS A 85 1.13 -10.57 8.50
CA LYS A 85 0.07 -10.07 7.62
C LYS A 85 0.56 -10.04 6.17
N THR A 86 -0.40 -10.06 5.25
CA THR A 86 -0.23 -9.88 3.81
C THR A 86 -0.98 -8.65 3.32
N LEU A 87 -0.78 -8.24 2.06
CA LEU A 87 -1.60 -7.20 1.44
C LEU A 87 -3.09 -7.54 1.41
N ALA A 88 -3.44 -8.85 1.39
CA ALA A 88 -4.83 -9.31 1.42
C ALA A 88 -5.53 -8.93 2.73
N ASP A 89 -4.81 -9.05 3.86
CA ASP A 89 -5.32 -8.70 5.19
C ASP A 89 -5.58 -7.20 5.34
N LEU A 90 -4.87 -6.38 4.56
CA LEU A 90 -4.92 -4.92 4.59
C LEU A 90 -5.72 -4.32 3.42
N LYS A 91 -6.49 -5.13 2.68
CA LYS A 91 -7.22 -4.69 1.47
C LYS A 91 -8.14 -3.49 1.67
N ALA A 92 -8.69 -3.32 2.88
CA ALA A 92 -9.56 -2.19 3.22
C ALA A 92 -8.82 -0.85 3.23
N HIS A 93 -7.49 -0.87 3.43
CA HIS A 93 -6.65 0.31 3.58
C HIS A 93 -5.82 0.63 2.32
N LEU A 94 -5.99 -0.14 1.24
CA LEU A 94 -5.37 0.13 -0.06
C LEU A 94 -5.87 1.45 -0.65
N TRP A 95 -4.95 2.24 -1.21
CA TRP A 95 -5.20 3.56 -1.77
C TRP A 95 -6.38 3.62 -2.74
N ASN A 96 -6.46 2.72 -3.72
CA ASN A 96 -7.60 2.67 -4.65
C ASN A 96 -8.58 1.53 -4.36
N HIS A 97 -8.60 0.99 -3.13
CA HIS A 97 -9.51 -0.06 -2.69
C HIS A 97 -9.71 -1.18 -3.75
N GLN A 98 -10.91 -1.28 -4.34
CA GLN A 98 -11.29 -2.30 -5.32
C GLN A 98 -10.35 -2.38 -6.53
N ARG A 99 -9.74 -1.26 -6.94
CA ARG A 99 -8.82 -1.27 -8.08
C ARG A 99 -7.52 -1.96 -7.73
N ASP A 100 -6.94 -1.62 -6.60
CA ASP A 100 -5.71 -2.26 -6.15
C ASP A 100 -5.98 -3.74 -5.86
N CYS A 101 -7.12 -4.07 -5.25
CA CYS A 101 -7.56 -5.46 -5.11
C CYS A 101 -7.63 -6.19 -6.45
N PHE A 102 -8.25 -5.57 -7.47
CA PHE A 102 -8.33 -6.15 -8.80
C PHE A 102 -6.92 -6.38 -9.37
N VAL A 103 -6.02 -5.40 -9.34
CA VAL A 103 -4.66 -5.57 -9.88
C VAL A 103 -3.88 -6.66 -9.14
N LEU A 104 -4.04 -6.73 -7.82
CA LEU A 104 -3.36 -7.70 -6.95
C LEU A 104 -4.03 -9.09 -6.95
N GLY A 105 -5.24 -9.22 -7.48
CA GLY A 105 -6.01 -10.48 -7.47
C GLY A 105 -6.55 -10.85 -6.08
N LEU A 106 -6.95 -9.85 -5.29
CA LEU A 106 -7.46 -9.96 -3.91
C LEU A 106 -8.98 -9.86 -3.80
#